data_AF-A0A5N8HKU0-F1
#
_entry.id   AF-A0A5N8HKU0-F1
#
_cell.length_a   1.000
_cell.length_b   1.000
_cell.length_c   1.000
_cell.angle_alpha   90.00
_cell.angle_beta   90.00
_cell.angle_gamma   90.00
#
_symmetry.space_group_name_H-M   'P 1'
#
loop_
_entity.id
_entity.type
_entity.pdbx_description
1 polymer ?
#
loop_
_entity_poly.entity_id
_entity_poly.type
_entity_poly.pdbx_seq_one_letter_code
_entity_poly.pdbx_strand_id
1 'polypeptide(L)'
;MNKSLVAVGVIVALGVVWTGGAWYTGKKIETHLEDMVAQANAQLKLTAPESNLEVSYQNYHRGVFSSQLQLLVKPIAGKENPWIKSGQSVIFNESVDHGPFPLAQLKKLNLIPSMASIQTTLVNNEVSKPLFDMAKGETPFEINSRIGYSGDSSSDISLKPLNYEQKDEKVAFSGGEFQLNA
;
A
#
# COMPACT_ATOMS: atom_id res chain seq x y z
N MET A 1 14.86 -40.18 -23.43
CA MET A 1 14.72 -39.32 -22.23
C MET A 1 13.24 -38.97 -22.07
N ASN A 2 12.62 -39.28 -20.93
CA ASN A 2 11.19 -39.07 -20.73
C ASN A 2 10.92 -37.58 -20.52
N LYS A 3 10.39 -36.91 -21.55
CA LYS A 3 10.10 -35.46 -21.56
C LYS A 3 9.28 -35.00 -20.33
N SER A 4 8.46 -35.89 -19.77
CA SER A 4 7.67 -35.65 -18.56
C SER A 4 8.50 -35.49 -17.29
N LEU A 5 9.57 -36.26 -17.09
CA LEU A 5 10.43 -36.14 -15.89
C LEU A 5 11.23 -34.84 -15.94
N VAL A 6 11.68 -34.47 -17.13
CA VAL A 6 12.37 -33.20 -17.38
C VAL A 6 11.41 -32.03 -17.09
N ALA A 7 10.17 -32.08 -17.59
CA ALA A 7 9.17 -31.04 -17.35
C ALA A 7 8.83 -30.88 -15.85
N VAL A 8 8.64 -31.99 -15.12
CA VAL A 8 8.40 -31.95 -13.67
C VAL A 8 9.59 -31.34 -12.93
N GLY A 9 10.82 -31.73 -13.28
CA GLY A 9 12.03 -31.16 -12.70
C GLY A 9 12.12 -29.64 -12.90
N VAL A 10 11.77 -29.14 -14.09
CA VAL A 10 11.75 -27.70 -14.39
C VAL A 10 10.72 -26.96 -13.53
N ILE A 11 9.49 -27.48 -13.40
CA ILE A 11 8.44 -26.84 -12.60
C ILE A 11 8.85 -26.74 -11.12
N VAL A 12 9.43 -27.81 -10.58
CA VAL A 12 9.91 -27.82 -9.18
C VAL A 12 11.03 -26.81 -8.98
N ALA A 13 12.01 -26.77 -9.90
CA ALA A 13 13.12 -25.82 -9.81
C ALA A 13 12.62 -24.37 -9.86
N LEU A 14 11.69 -24.04 -10.76
CA LEU A 14 11.08 -22.71 -10.84
C LEU A 14 10.35 -22.33 -9.55
N GLY A 15 9.60 -23.27 -8.96
CA GLY A 15 8.89 -23.06 -7.71
C GLY A 15 9.84 -22.72 -6.54
N VAL A 16 10.97 -23.43 -6.43
CA VAL A 16 11.98 -23.17 -5.38
C VAL A 16 12.65 -21.81 -5.58
N VAL A 17 13.07 -21.50 -6.82
CA VAL A 17 13.71 -20.21 -7.15
C VAL A 17 12.78 -19.05 -6.85
N TRP A 18 11.51 -19.14 -7.23
CA TRP A 18 10.53 -18.09 -6.98
C TRP A 18 10.25 -17.89 -5.49
N THR A 19 10.05 -18.98 -4.74
CA THR A 19 9.84 -18.94 -3.29
C THR A 19 11.02 -18.30 -2.56
N GLY A 20 12.25 -18.66 -2.93
CA GLY A 20 13.46 -18.07 -2.38
C GLY A 20 13.60 -16.58 -2.68
N GLY A 21 13.27 -16.18 -3.91
CA GLY A 21 13.26 -14.76 -4.32
C GLY A 21 12.24 -13.91 -3.56
N ALA A 22 11.04 -14.44 -3.33
CA ALA A 22 9.99 -13.80 -2.53
C ALA A 22 10.37 -13.60 -1.08
N TRP A 23 10.88 -14.66 -0.45
CA TRP A 23 11.37 -14.57 0.91
C TRP A 23 12.52 -13.55 1.05
N TYR A 24 13.49 -13.59 0.12
CA TYR A 24 14.63 -12.67 0.13
C TYR A 24 14.21 -11.21 -0.03
N THR A 25 13.31 -10.93 -0.98
CA THR A 25 12.81 -9.58 -1.24
C THR A 25 12.02 -9.06 -0.03
N GLY A 26 11.14 -9.89 0.55
CA GLY A 26 10.45 -9.55 1.79
C GLY A 26 11.40 -9.24 2.95
N LYS A 27 12.48 -10.02 3.08
CA LYS A 27 13.51 -9.78 4.10
C LYS A 27 14.23 -8.44 3.89
N LYS A 28 14.48 -8.05 2.65
CA LYS A 28 15.06 -6.74 2.31
C LYS A 28 14.12 -5.59 2.66
N ILE A 29 12.83 -5.71 2.35
CA ILE A 29 11.80 -4.75 2.74
C ILE A 29 11.75 -4.59 4.26
N GLU A 30 11.69 -5.71 5.01
CA GLU A 30 11.72 -5.69 6.49
C GLU A 30 12.95 -4.95 7.03
N THR A 31 14.13 -5.24 6.48
CA THR A 31 15.39 -4.69 6.96
C THR A 31 15.51 -3.17 6.72
N HIS A 32 14.88 -2.65 5.67
CA HIS A 32 14.97 -1.22 5.29
C HIS A 32 13.66 -0.45 5.53
N LEU A 33 12.68 -1.04 6.21
CA LEU A 33 11.37 -0.40 6.39
C LEU A 33 11.49 0.93 7.14
N GLU A 34 12.34 0.98 8.17
CA GLU A 34 12.62 2.20 8.91
C GLU A 34 13.25 3.28 8.02
N ASP A 35 14.24 2.91 7.20
CA ASP A 35 14.88 3.83 6.24
C ASP A 35 13.87 4.35 5.20
N MET A 36 12.99 3.49 4.69
CA MET A 36 11.94 3.88 3.74
C MET A 36 10.96 4.88 4.35
N VAL A 37 10.55 4.67 5.60
CA VAL A 37 9.66 5.60 6.32
C VAL A 37 10.39 6.92 6.65
N ALA A 38 11.68 6.86 6.99
CA ALA A 38 12.50 8.05 7.18
C ALA A 38 12.63 8.87 5.88
N GLN A 39 12.84 8.21 4.74
CA GLN A 39 12.88 8.85 3.42
C GLN A 39 11.52 9.45 3.04
N ALA A 40 10.41 8.75 3.29
CA ALA A 40 9.07 9.29 3.06
C ALA A 40 8.82 10.57 3.89
N ASN A 41 9.22 10.59 5.15
CA ASN A 41 9.13 11.78 5.99
C ASN A 41 10.05 12.91 5.52
N ALA A 42 11.27 12.60 5.06
CA ALA A 42 12.15 13.59 4.48
C ALA A 42 11.54 14.22 3.22
N GLN A 43 10.93 13.41 2.36
CA GLN A 43 10.23 13.87 1.16
C GLN A 43 9.01 14.74 1.52
N LEU A 44 8.19 14.32 2.49
CA LEU A 44 7.04 15.12 2.96
C LEU A 44 7.45 16.50 3.48
N LYS A 45 8.57 16.59 4.21
CA LYS A 45 9.12 17.88 4.67
C LYS A 45 9.56 18.77 3.50
N LEU A 46 10.01 18.19 2.39
CA LEU A 46 10.42 18.94 1.21
C LEU A 46 9.23 19.38 0.34
N THR A 47 8.24 18.50 0.15
CA THR A 47 7.13 18.76 -0.79
C THR A 47 5.90 19.36 -0.15
N ALA A 48 5.68 19.12 1.14
CA ALA A 48 4.52 19.59 1.89
C ALA A 48 4.91 20.02 3.32
N PRO A 49 5.88 20.95 3.49
CA PRO A 49 6.34 21.39 4.81
C PRO A 49 5.21 21.92 5.71
N GLU A 50 4.21 22.58 5.11
CA GLU A 50 3.07 23.16 5.82
C GLU A 50 2.03 22.13 6.27
N SER A 51 2.16 20.86 5.85
CA SER A 51 1.23 19.81 6.30
C SER A 51 1.34 19.56 7.81
N ASN A 52 2.53 19.78 8.39
CA ASN A 52 2.85 19.41 9.77
C ASN A 52 2.54 17.92 10.07
N LEU A 53 2.62 17.05 9.06
CA LEU A 53 2.36 15.61 9.21
C LEU A 53 3.66 14.81 9.20
N GLU A 54 3.63 13.69 9.89
CA GLU A 54 4.63 12.63 9.80
C GLU A 54 3.96 11.28 9.57
N VAL A 55 4.71 10.38 8.94
CA VAL A 55 4.35 8.99 8.69
C VAL A 55 5.12 8.10 9.64
N SER A 56 4.44 7.12 10.21
CA SER A 56 5.05 6.03 10.97
C SER A 56 4.39 4.71 10.57
N TYR A 57 4.89 3.59 11.09
CA TYR A 57 4.29 2.28 10.84
C TYR A 57 4.14 1.48 12.13
N GLN A 58 3.21 0.52 12.13
CA GLN A 58 3.01 -0.44 13.21
C GLN A 58 2.52 -1.78 12.67
N ASN A 59 2.42 -2.77 13.57
CA ASN A 59 1.84 -4.09 13.27
C ASN A 59 2.45 -4.79 12.05
N TYR A 60 3.76 -4.61 11.84
CA TYR A 60 4.46 -5.26 10.73
C TYR A 60 4.53 -6.78 10.96
N HIS A 61 4.02 -7.54 9.99
CA HIS A 61 4.06 -9.00 9.99
C HIS A 61 4.53 -9.51 8.63
N ARG A 62 5.66 -10.22 8.60
CA ARG A 62 6.23 -10.77 7.38
C ARG A 62 5.96 -12.25 7.22
N GLY A 63 5.36 -12.61 6.08
CA GLY A 63 5.29 -13.95 5.55
C GLY A 63 6.37 -14.24 4.50
N VAL A 64 6.24 -15.36 3.79
CA VAL A 64 7.17 -15.75 2.71
C VAL A 64 6.94 -14.89 1.47
N PHE A 65 5.69 -14.83 1.00
CA PHE A 65 5.32 -14.14 -0.23
C PHE A 65 4.77 -12.74 -0.03
N SER A 66 4.39 -12.40 1.19
CA SER A 66 3.81 -11.10 1.49
C SER A 66 4.09 -10.65 2.91
N SER A 67 3.89 -9.36 3.15
CA SER A 67 3.88 -8.74 4.47
C SER A 67 2.62 -7.90 4.66
N GLN A 68 2.24 -7.69 5.91
CA GLN A 68 1.17 -6.78 6.30
C GLN A 68 1.74 -5.74 7.26
N LEU A 69 1.27 -4.50 7.14
CA LEU A 69 1.59 -3.43 8.09
C LEU A 69 0.49 -2.38 8.10
N GLN A 70 0.55 -1.49 9.08
CA GLN A 70 -0.26 -0.29 9.10
C GLN A 70 0.65 0.93 9.01
N LEU A 71 0.33 1.85 8.10
CA LEU A 71 0.90 3.19 8.09
C LEU A 71 0.01 4.15 8.87
N LEU A 72 0.64 5.02 9.64
CA LEU A 72 -0.02 6.02 10.48
C LEU A 72 0.45 7.39 10.04
N VAL A 73 -0.50 8.22 9.61
CA VAL A 73 -0.27 9.63 9.32
C VAL A 73 -0.83 10.45 10.47
N LYS A 74 0.03 11.22 11.13
CA LYS A 74 -0.34 11.99 12.32
C LYS A 74 0.36 13.35 12.34
N PRO A 75 -0.14 14.32 13.13
CA PRO A 75 0.56 15.58 13.32
C PRO A 75 1.93 15.38 13.98
N ILE A 76 2.92 16.14 13.54
CA ILE A 76 4.23 16.23 14.20
C ILE A 76 4.02 16.76 15.63
N ALA A 77 4.73 16.18 16.60
CA ALA A 77 4.63 16.58 18.00
C ALA A 77 4.83 18.10 18.19
N GLY A 78 3.90 18.75 18.88
CA GLY A 78 3.93 20.20 19.13
C GLY A 78 3.52 21.08 17.94
N LYS A 79 3.09 20.49 16.82
CA LYS A 79 2.52 21.22 15.68
C LYS A 79 1.01 20.97 15.59
N GLU A 80 0.26 21.99 15.21
CA GLU A 80 -1.17 21.87 14.95
C GLU A 80 -1.41 21.49 13.48
N ASN A 81 -2.44 20.67 13.25
CA ASN A 81 -2.96 20.35 11.94
C ASN A 81 -4.49 20.58 11.94
N PRO A 82 -5.06 21.20 10.89
CA PRO A 82 -6.47 21.57 10.88
C PRO A 82 -7.43 20.36 10.76
N TRP A 83 -6.95 19.20 10.29
CA TRP A 83 -7.78 18.02 10.03
C TRP A 83 -7.58 16.90 11.05
N ILE A 84 -6.36 16.73 11.57
CA ILE A 84 -6.01 15.64 12.49
C ILE A 84 -5.55 16.26 13.81
N LYS A 85 -6.24 15.94 14.91
CA LYS A 85 -5.87 16.46 16.24
C LYS A 85 -4.66 15.71 16.80
N SER A 86 -3.95 16.35 17.74
CA SER A 86 -2.87 15.68 18.50
C SER A 86 -3.39 14.41 19.19
N GLY A 87 -2.63 13.32 19.10
CA GLY A 87 -3.01 12.00 19.58
C GLY A 87 -3.90 11.18 18.64
N GLN A 88 -4.41 11.78 17.55
CA GLN A 88 -5.14 11.07 16.51
C GLN A 88 -4.23 10.72 15.32
N SER A 89 -4.67 9.78 14.49
CA SER A 89 -3.96 9.38 13.27
C SER A 89 -4.95 8.95 12.21
N VAL A 90 -4.62 9.19 10.94
CA VAL A 90 -5.22 8.45 9.82
C VAL A 90 -4.41 7.18 9.63
N ILE A 91 -5.07 6.04 9.53
CA ILE A 91 -4.42 4.73 9.48
C ILE A 91 -4.73 4.07 8.14
N PHE A 92 -3.70 3.52 7.52
CA PHE A 92 -3.78 2.75 6.28
C PHE A 92 -3.35 1.31 6.53
N ASN A 93 -4.12 0.35 6.04
CA ASN A 93 -3.67 -1.04 5.95
C ASN A 93 -2.91 -1.22 4.65
N GLU A 94 -1.73 -1.82 4.76
CA GLU A 94 -0.87 -2.16 3.62
C GLU A 94 -0.72 -3.67 3.53
N SER A 95 -1.05 -4.24 2.37
CA SER A 95 -0.71 -5.61 2.00
C SER A 95 0.35 -5.60 0.92
N VAL A 96 1.55 -6.08 1.24
CA VAL A 96 2.74 -6.01 0.39
C VAL A 96 3.10 -7.39 -0.12
N ASP A 97 2.82 -7.71 -1.38
CA ASP A 97 3.32 -8.91 -2.05
C ASP A 97 4.77 -8.72 -2.51
N HIS A 98 5.64 -9.68 -2.22
CA HIS A 98 7.06 -9.63 -2.50
C HIS A 98 7.40 -10.04 -3.95
N GLY A 99 8.47 -9.43 -4.48
CA GLY A 99 9.10 -9.79 -5.75
C GLY A 99 9.79 -11.15 -5.74
N PRO A 100 10.39 -11.61 -6.85
CA PRO A 100 10.50 -10.91 -8.12
C PRO A 100 9.20 -10.85 -8.92
N PHE A 101 8.22 -11.70 -8.58
CA PHE A 101 6.90 -11.71 -9.20
C PHE A 101 5.82 -11.68 -8.10
N PRO A 102 5.35 -10.48 -7.71
CA PRO A 102 4.33 -10.33 -6.68
C PRO A 102 3.04 -11.08 -7.05
N LEU A 103 2.45 -11.79 -6.09
CA LEU A 103 1.28 -12.64 -6.32
C LEU A 103 0.09 -11.85 -6.89
N ALA A 104 -0.18 -10.64 -6.38
CA ALA A 104 -1.23 -9.78 -6.94
C ALA A 104 -1.01 -9.43 -8.42
N GLN A 105 0.24 -9.28 -8.87
CA GLN A 105 0.56 -8.99 -10.28
C GLN A 105 0.40 -10.23 -11.15
N LEU A 106 0.84 -11.40 -10.66
CA LEU A 106 0.66 -12.67 -11.35
C LEU A 106 -0.82 -13.02 -11.57
N LYS A 107 -1.70 -12.73 -10.59
CA LYS A 107 -3.15 -12.91 -10.73
C LYS A 107 -3.75 -12.06 -11.86
N LYS A 108 -3.12 -10.93 -12.17
CA LYS A 108 -3.48 -10.03 -13.29
C LYS A 108 -2.73 -10.38 -14.59
N LEU A 109 -2.03 -11.52 -14.63
CA LEU A 109 -1.17 -11.94 -15.75
C LEU A 109 -0.04 -10.95 -16.07
N ASN A 110 0.33 -10.11 -15.10
CA ASN A 110 1.46 -9.21 -15.22
C ASN A 110 2.73 -9.93 -14.76
N LEU A 111 3.63 -10.19 -15.71
CA LEU A 111 4.90 -10.90 -15.51
C LEU A 111 6.10 -9.95 -15.45
N ILE A 112 5.89 -8.64 -15.26
CA ILE A 112 6.99 -7.68 -15.14
C ILE A 112 7.68 -7.88 -13.77
N PRO A 113 9.00 -8.20 -13.74
CA PRO A 113 9.71 -8.33 -12.49
C PRO A 113 9.62 -7.05 -11.65
N SER A 114 9.20 -7.18 -10.40
CA SER A 114 8.96 -6.05 -9.50
C SER A 114 9.38 -6.43 -8.09
N MET A 115 9.86 -5.46 -7.32
CA MET A 115 10.23 -5.64 -5.92
C MET A 115 8.99 -5.88 -5.05
N ALA A 116 7.91 -5.15 -5.31
CA ALA A 116 6.68 -5.29 -4.53
C ALA A 116 5.42 -4.93 -5.33
N SER A 117 4.30 -5.50 -4.90
CA SER A 117 2.96 -4.97 -5.17
C SER A 117 2.29 -4.66 -3.85
N ILE A 118 1.74 -3.46 -3.71
CA ILE A 118 1.16 -2.95 -2.46
C ILE A 118 -0.31 -2.63 -2.69
N GLN A 119 -1.18 -3.22 -1.88
CA GLN A 119 -2.56 -2.77 -1.77
C GLN A 119 -2.72 -1.94 -0.50
N THR A 120 -3.11 -0.69 -0.68
CA THR A 120 -3.37 0.27 0.39
C THR A 120 -4.88 0.48 0.53
N THR A 121 -5.39 0.36 1.75
CA THR A 121 -6.78 0.66 2.09
C THR A 121 -6.86 1.53 3.34
N LEU A 122 -7.88 2.37 3.43
CA LEU A 122 -8.10 3.21 4.60
C LEU A 122 -8.69 2.37 5.74
N VAL A 123 -8.23 2.58 6.97
CA VAL A 123 -8.85 1.97 8.16
C VAL A 123 -9.96 2.88 8.66
N ASN A 124 -11.13 2.31 8.97
CA ASN A 124 -12.23 3.01 9.62
C ASN A 124 -11.91 3.24 11.10
N ASN A 125 -11.52 4.47 11.45
CA ASN A 125 -11.22 4.90 12.81
C ASN A 125 -11.87 6.26 13.09
N GLU A 126 -11.65 6.83 14.28
CA GLU A 126 -12.28 8.09 14.67
C GLU A 126 -12.11 9.24 13.66
N VAL A 127 -10.95 9.33 13.00
CA VAL A 127 -10.63 10.40 12.05
C VAL A 127 -11.27 10.14 10.69
N SER A 128 -11.23 8.90 10.21
CA SER A 128 -11.74 8.52 8.88
C SER A 128 -13.23 8.15 8.86
N LYS A 129 -13.87 7.98 10.02
CA LYS A 129 -15.27 7.56 10.14
C LYS A 129 -16.24 8.38 9.28
N PRO A 130 -16.18 9.72 9.22
CA PRO A 130 -17.08 10.49 8.37
C PRO A 130 -16.99 10.07 6.89
N LEU A 131 -15.80 9.71 6.42
CA LEU A 131 -15.58 9.26 5.05
C LEU A 131 -16.17 7.88 4.80
N PHE A 132 -16.06 6.97 5.77
CA PHE A 132 -16.75 5.68 5.73
C PHE A 132 -18.27 5.82 5.77
N ASP A 133 -18.79 6.73 6.58
CA ASP A 133 -20.23 6.98 6.66
C ASP A 133 -20.76 7.48 5.29
N MET A 134 -20.00 8.34 4.59
CA MET A 134 -20.29 8.75 3.21
C MET A 134 -20.13 7.62 2.17
N ALA A 135 -19.23 6.68 2.42
CA ALA A 135 -19.01 5.48 1.61
C ALA A 135 -19.92 4.29 2.00
N LYS A 136 -20.95 4.52 2.83
CA LYS A 136 -21.87 3.47 3.32
C LYS A 136 -21.17 2.30 4.01
N GLY A 137 -20.07 2.57 4.69
CA GLY A 137 -19.26 1.59 5.42
C GLY A 137 -18.20 0.87 4.59
N GLU A 138 -18.13 1.11 3.28
CA GLU A 138 -17.08 0.56 2.41
C GLU A 138 -15.81 1.42 2.44
N THR A 139 -14.69 0.86 1.95
CA THR A 139 -13.47 1.65 1.79
C THR A 139 -13.70 2.76 0.75
N PRO A 140 -13.42 4.03 1.07
CA PRO A 140 -13.68 5.15 0.16
C PRO A 140 -12.72 5.18 -1.03
N PHE A 141 -11.59 4.48 -0.92
CA PHE A 141 -10.66 4.27 -2.02
C PHE A 141 -9.82 3.02 -1.81
N GLU A 142 -9.16 2.59 -2.88
CA GLU A 142 -8.14 1.56 -2.88
C GLU A 142 -6.99 2.00 -3.78
N ILE A 143 -5.75 1.80 -3.33
CA ILE A 143 -4.56 2.09 -4.13
C ILE A 143 -3.79 0.78 -4.33
N ASN A 144 -3.50 0.46 -5.59
CA ASN A 144 -2.68 -0.68 -5.96
C ASN A 144 -1.39 -0.16 -6.60
N SER A 145 -0.29 -0.23 -5.84
CA SER A 145 1.03 0.23 -6.29
C SER A 145 1.92 -0.95 -6.69
N ARG A 146 2.67 -0.83 -7.78
CA ARG A 146 3.75 -1.73 -8.17
C ARG A 146 5.06 -0.98 -8.05
N ILE A 147 6.06 -1.56 -7.39
CA ILE A 147 7.39 -0.97 -7.23
C ILE A 147 8.41 -1.88 -7.91
N GLY A 148 9.15 -1.37 -8.89
CA GLY A 148 10.25 -2.04 -9.56
C GLY A 148 11.53 -2.09 -8.72
N TYR A 149 12.49 -2.93 -9.10
CA TYR A 149 13.78 -3.01 -8.41
C TYR A 149 14.66 -1.76 -8.62
N SER A 150 14.37 -0.97 -9.65
CA SER A 150 14.97 0.36 -9.90
C SER A 150 14.37 1.47 -9.04
N GLY A 151 13.31 1.19 -8.29
CA GLY A 151 12.55 2.18 -7.53
C GLY A 151 11.45 2.88 -8.34
N ASP A 152 11.29 2.57 -9.63
CA ASP A 152 10.15 3.02 -10.43
C ASP A 152 8.85 2.50 -9.83
N SER A 153 7.81 3.33 -9.85
CA SER A 153 6.52 3.01 -9.27
C SER A 153 5.36 3.36 -10.19
N SER A 154 4.32 2.54 -10.12
CA SER A 154 3.06 2.77 -10.82
C SER A 154 1.92 2.43 -9.88
N SER A 155 1.00 3.37 -9.68
CA SER A 155 -0.12 3.24 -8.75
C SER A 155 -1.43 3.45 -9.47
N ASP A 156 -2.30 2.45 -9.40
CA ASP A 156 -3.71 2.56 -9.80
C ASP A 156 -4.53 2.93 -8.56
N ILE A 157 -5.23 4.07 -8.63
CA ILE A 157 -6.02 4.64 -7.52
C ILE A 157 -7.50 4.61 -7.93
N SER A 158 -8.28 3.83 -7.20
CA SER A 158 -9.74 3.73 -7.36
C SER A 158 -10.42 4.51 -6.25
N LEU A 159 -11.05 5.64 -6.58
CA LEU A 159 -11.92 6.39 -5.67
C LEU A 159 -13.35 5.88 -5.82
N LYS A 160 -13.95 5.43 -4.72
CA LYS A 160 -15.33 4.93 -4.72
C LYS A 160 -16.34 6.08 -4.66
N PRO A 161 -17.58 5.88 -5.14
CA PRO A 161 -18.63 6.87 -5.00
C PRO A 161 -18.92 7.19 -3.54
N LEU A 162 -19.09 8.48 -3.24
CA LEU A 162 -19.41 8.98 -1.89
C LEU A 162 -20.73 9.74 -1.93
N ASN A 163 -21.58 9.53 -0.93
CA ASN A 163 -22.84 10.24 -0.80
C ASN A 163 -22.91 10.87 0.58
N TYR A 164 -23.02 12.19 0.60
CA TYR A 164 -23.28 12.96 1.80
C TYR A 164 -24.70 13.50 1.73
N GLU A 165 -25.52 13.12 2.71
CA GLU A 165 -26.85 13.67 2.89
C GLU A 165 -27.02 14.11 4.36
N GLN A 166 -27.05 15.43 4.59
CA GLN A 166 -27.59 16.02 5.80
C GLN A 166 -28.79 16.90 5.45
N LYS A 167 -29.60 17.26 6.47
CA LYS A 167 -30.96 17.82 6.34
C LYS A 167 -31.20 18.74 5.13
N ASP A 168 -30.27 19.65 4.84
CA ASP A 168 -30.37 20.61 3.73
C ASP A 168 -29.21 20.54 2.71
N GLU A 169 -28.29 19.60 2.86
CA GLU A 169 -27.10 19.44 2.02
C GLU A 169 -27.02 18.03 1.42
N LYS A 170 -27.02 17.95 0.09
CA LYS A 170 -26.79 16.72 -0.66
C LYS A 170 -25.60 16.91 -1.57
N VAL A 171 -24.55 16.14 -1.34
CA VAL A 171 -23.37 16.09 -2.20
C VAL A 171 -23.14 14.64 -2.61
N ALA A 172 -23.13 14.39 -3.91
CA ALA A 172 -22.79 13.10 -4.47
C ALA A 172 -21.51 13.23 -5.29
N PHE A 173 -20.54 12.37 -4.99
CA PHE A 173 -19.33 12.18 -5.76
C PHE A 173 -19.39 10.81 -6.43
N SER A 174 -19.21 10.76 -7.74
CA SER A 174 -19.37 9.54 -8.54
C SER A 174 -18.18 8.57 -8.47
N GLY A 175 -17.09 8.93 -7.78
CA GLY A 175 -15.84 8.17 -7.83
C GLY A 175 -14.98 8.53 -9.04
N GLY A 176 -13.89 7.79 -9.22
CA GLY A 176 -12.97 7.94 -10.34
C GLY A 176 -11.79 6.97 -10.28
N GLU A 177 -11.15 6.75 -11.42
CA GLU A 177 -9.96 5.91 -11.55
C GLU A 177 -8.79 6.78 -12.03
N PHE A 178 -7.64 6.68 -11.36
CA PHE A 178 -6.45 7.46 -11.66
C PHE A 178 -5.23 6.56 -11.72
N GLN A 179 -4.27 6.93 -12.55
CA GLN A 179 -2.97 6.28 -12.58
C GLN A 179 -1.87 7.31 -12.31
N LEU A 180 -0.99 6.99 -11.38
CA LEU A 180 0.19 7.78 -11.04
C LEU A 180 1.44 6.95 -11.37
N ASN A 181 2.41 7.55 -12.06
CA ASN A 181 3.72 6.93 -12.29
C ASN A 181 4.79 7.88 -11.74
N ALA A 182 5.77 7.33 -11.02
CA ALA A 182 6.87 8.08 -10.43
C ALA A 182 8.17 7.28 -10.51
#